data_AF-A0A2H5WRX7-F1
#
_entry.id   AF-A0A2H5WRX7-F1
#
_cell.length_a   1.000
_cell.length_b   1.000
_cell.length_c   1.000
_cell.angle_alpha   90.00
_cell.angle_beta   90.00
_cell.angle_gamma   90.00
#
_symmetry.space_group_name_H-M   'P 1'
#
loop_
_entity.id
_entity.type
_entity.pdbx_description
1 polymer ?
#
loop_
_entity_poly.entity_id
_entity_poly.type
_entity_poly.pdbx_seq_one_letter_code
_entity_poly.pdbx_strand_id
1 'polypeptide(L)'
;MWRVVSIGLVGVALFIGALATGALRPAPVETVSFFQRRCAACHGKDGSLFPEQFAKKYPRDTELIEVIKTMPGGDALNHEGLQAMAAYLRAISREEPYIIWTGQHEGVLEGEISPESAILKATAKRQSLKVERPAGTRWRVRLPAQVKPADVELTAQRGTKRTRLRLKDSPYSHAGK
;
A
#
# COMPACT_ATOMS: atom_id res chain seq x y z
N MET A 1 6.02 62.39 43.58
CA MET A 1 7.02 62.49 42.50
C MET A 1 7.94 61.28 42.55
N TRP A 2 7.72 60.26 41.71
CA TRP A 2 8.83 59.48 41.14
C TRP A 2 8.38 58.75 39.88
N ARG A 3 9.32 58.66 38.94
CA ARG A 3 9.18 58.34 37.53
C ARG A 3 9.46 56.84 37.28
N VAL A 4 8.61 56.24 36.44
CA VAL A 4 8.85 55.38 35.25
C VAL A 4 9.85 54.20 35.32
N VAL A 5 9.58 53.20 34.45
CA VAL A 5 10.50 52.23 33.79
C VAL A 5 10.42 50.83 34.45
N SER A 6 10.21 49.68 33.78
CA SER A 6 10.36 49.28 32.38
C SER A 6 9.53 48.04 32.02
N ILE A 7 9.33 47.90 30.72
CA ILE A 7 8.81 46.76 29.96
C ILE A 7 9.71 45.52 30.13
N GLY A 8 9.10 44.37 30.44
CA GLY A 8 9.71 43.04 30.30
C GLY A 8 8.89 42.20 29.32
N LEU A 9 9.23 42.32 28.03
CA LEU A 9 8.91 41.35 26.98
C LEU A 9 9.76 40.08 27.18
N VAL A 10 9.41 39.00 26.45
CA VAL A 10 10.06 37.66 26.37
C VAL A 10 9.32 36.63 27.23
N GLY A 11 8.73 35.56 26.70
CA GLY A 11 8.65 35.07 25.33
C GLY A 11 7.83 33.79 25.36
N VAL A 12 6.83 33.71 24.48
CA VAL A 12 5.98 32.55 24.29
C VAL A 12 6.83 31.37 23.81
N ALA A 13 6.91 30.30 24.59
CA ALA A 13 7.41 29.00 24.15
C ALA A 13 6.27 27.98 24.15
N LEU A 14 5.32 28.17 23.23
CA LEU A 14 4.38 27.12 22.84
C LEU A 14 5.11 26.16 21.90
N PHE A 15 5.82 25.18 22.47
CA PHE A 15 6.27 24.00 21.71
C PHE A 15 5.05 23.14 21.41
N ILE A 16 4.33 23.47 20.34
CA ILE A 16 3.41 22.53 19.70
C ILE A 16 4.29 21.57 18.91
N GLY A 17 4.72 20.49 19.57
CA GLY A 17 5.23 19.31 18.90
C GLY A 17 4.09 18.68 18.10
N ALA A 18 3.89 19.12 16.87
CA ALA A 18 3.08 18.43 15.89
C ALA A 18 3.82 17.12 15.56
N LEU A 19 3.57 16.08 16.36
CA LEU A 19 3.86 14.71 15.96
C LEU A 19 3.10 14.49 14.65
N ALA A 20 3.84 14.39 13.55
CA ALA A 20 3.30 13.92 12.28
C ALA A 20 2.87 12.46 12.47
N THR A 21 1.70 12.26 13.09
CA THR A 21 0.98 11.00 13.01
C THR A 21 0.54 10.88 11.57
N GLY A 22 1.37 10.24 10.73
CA GLY A 22 1.05 9.99 9.34
C GLY A 22 -0.34 9.36 9.28
N ALA A 23 -1.33 10.13 8.81
CA ALA A 23 -2.70 9.68 8.77
C ALA A 23 -2.76 8.44 7.87
N LEU A 24 -3.36 7.36 8.40
CA LEU A 24 -3.56 6.14 7.64
C LEU A 24 -4.38 6.48 6.39
N ARG A 25 -3.77 6.28 5.22
CA ARG A 25 -4.38 6.63 3.94
C ARG A 25 -4.20 5.51 2.91
N PRO A 26 -5.13 5.38 1.96
CA PRO A 26 -4.97 4.46 0.85
C PRO A 26 -3.71 4.76 0.03
N ALA A 27 -3.20 3.75 -0.67
CA ALA A 27 -2.12 3.91 -1.62
C ALA A 27 -2.58 4.81 -2.79
N PRO A 28 -1.70 5.68 -3.31
CA PRO A 28 -2.07 6.66 -4.35
C PRO A 28 -2.15 6.05 -5.75
N VAL A 29 -2.02 4.73 -5.89
CA VAL A 29 -2.02 4.04 -7.18
C VAL A 29 -2.72 2.68 -7.07
N GLU A 30 -3.59 2.40 -8.03
CA GLU A 30 -4.06 1.07 -8.35
C GLU A 30 -2.91 0.27 -8.98
N THR A 31 -2.00 -0.24 -8.14
CA THR A 31 -0.73 -0.85 -8.57
C THR A 31 -0.94 -2.01 -9.53
N VAL A 32 -1.90 -2.89 -9.27
CA VAL A 32 -2.14 -4.08 -10.09
C VAL A 32 -2.66 -3.64 -11.44
N SER A 33 -3.72 -2.82 -11.48
CA SER A 33 -4.26 -2.32 -12.74
C SER A 33 -3.26 -1.45 -13.50
N PHE A 34 -2.44 -0.66 -12.81
CA PHE A 34 -1.38 0.13 -13.43
C PHE A 34 -0.37 -0.77 -14.14
N PHE A 35 0.12 -1.80 -13.46
CA PHE A 35 1.04 -2.77 -14.06
C PHE A 35 0.42 -3.44 -15.28
N GLN A 36 -0.83 -3.90 -15.19
CA GLN A 36 -1.50 -4.57 -16.31
C GLN A 36 -1.66 -3.65 -17.52
N ARG A 37 -1.88 -2.34 -17.31
CA ARG A 37 -2.01 -1.36 -18.41
C ARG A 37 -0.69 -0.87 -18.99
N ARG A 38 0.36 -0.74 -18.16
CA ARG A 38 1.59 -0.03 -18.55
C ARG A 38 2.82 -0.93 -18.66
N CYS A 39 2.85 -2.06 -17.96
CA CYS A 39 4.04 -2.89 -17.80
C CYS A 39 3.85 -4.30 -18.40
N ALA A 40 2.63 -4.85 -18.34
CA ALA A 40 2.36 -6.24 -18.74
C ALA A 40 2.58 -6.53 -20.24
N ALA A 41 2.59 -5.51 -21.10
CA ALA A 41 2.91 -5.69 -22.52
C ALA A 41 4.32 -6.28 -22.74
N CYS A 42 5.29 -5.91 -21.90
CA CYS A 42 6.66 -6.44 -21.96
C CYS A 42 6.92 -7.52 -20.90
N HIS A 43 6.20 -7.47 -19.79
CA HIS A 43 6.47 -8.31 -18.61
C HIS A 43 5.46 -9.44 -18.40
N GLY A 44 4.44 -9.54 -19.24
CA GLY A 44 3.37 -10.52 -19.13
C GLY A 44 2.36 -10.20 -18.03
N LYS A 45 1.19 -10.84 -18.09
CA LYS A 45 0.17 -10.74 -17.03
C LYS A 45 0.77 -11.26 -15.72
N ASP A 46 0.68 -10.44 -14.66
CA ASP A 46 1.22 -10.78 -13.34
C ASP A 46 2.72 -11.20 -13.37
N GLY A 47 3.50 -10.63 -14.29
CA GLY A 47 4.95 -10.88 -14.38
C GLY A 47 5.34 -12.20 -15.05
N SER A 48 4.45 -12.84 -15.80
CA SER A 48 4.69 -14.15 -16.42
C SER A 48 5.88 -14.23 -17.40
N LEU A 49 6.40 -13.08 -17.85
CA LEU A 49 7.58 -13.00 -18.72
C LEU A 49 8.83 -12.47 -17.98
N PHE A 50 8.81 -12.42 -16.65
CA PHE A 50 10.02 -12.08 -15.91
C PHE A 50 11.10 -13.15 -16.09
N PRO A 51 12.37 -12.73 -16.22
CA PRO A 51 13.47 -13.67 -16.24
C PRO A 51 13.51 -14.43 -14.92
N GLU A 52 13.95 -15.68 -14.98
CA GLU A 52 14.25 -16.44 -13.78
C GLU A 52 15.15 -15.62 -12.86
N GLN A 53 14.86 -15.66 -11.56
CA GLN A 53 15.64 -14.95 -10.54
C GLN A 53 15.59 -13.41 -10.61
N PHE A 54 14.57 -12.80 -11.23
CA PHE A 54 14.33 -11.34 -11.17
C PHE A 54 14.49 -10.77 -9.74
N ALA A 55 13.95 -11.48 -8.75
CA ALA A 55 14.05 -11.11 -7.34
C ALA A 55 15.50 -10.99 -6.82
N LYS A 56 16.44 -11.79 -7.36
CA LYS A 56 17.86 -11.80 -6.97
C LYS A 56 18.67 -10.72 -7.68
N LYS A 57 18.27 -10.32 -8.89
CA LYS A 57 18.99 -9.31 -9.69
C LYS A 57 19.04 -7.94 -9.01
N TYR A 58 17.97 -7.59 -8.30
CA TYR A 58 17.85 -6.31 -7.58
C TYR A 58 17.53 -6.61 -6.12
N PRO A 59 18.48 -6.97 -5.25
CA PRO A 59 18.17 -7.38 -3.88
C PRO A 59 17.64 -6.24 -2.99
N ARG A 60 17.95 -4.98 -3.33
CA ARG A 60 17.50 -3.80 -2.56
C ARG A 60 16.32 -3.12 -3.23
N ASP A 61 15.33 -2.69 -2.45
CA ASP A 61 14.16 -2.01 -2.99
C ASP A 61 14.52 -0.66 -3.63
N THR A 62 15.54 0.02 -3.11
CA THR A 62 16.06 1.26 -3.72
C THR A 62 16.57 1.03 -5.14
N GLU A 63 17.29 -0.07 -5.38
CA GLU A 63 17.78 -0.41 -6.73
C GLU A 63 16.62 -0.75 -7.66
N LEU A 64 15.66 -1.55 -7.18
CA LEU A 64 14.49 -1.91 -7.96
C LEU A 64 13.68 -0.66 -8.33
N ILE A 65 13.53 0.30 -7.42
CA ILE A 65 12.86 1.57 -7.67
C ILE A 65 13.58 2.40 -8.74
N GLU A 66 14.91 2.53 -8.67
CA GLU A 66 15.65 3.26 -9.70
C GLU A 66 15.49 2.60 -11.08
N VAL A 67 15.46 1.28 -11.14
CA VAL A 67 15.19 0.56 -12.40
C VAL A 67 13.77 0.86 -12.89
N ILE A 68 12.75 0.77 -12.03
CA ILE A 68 11.36 1.06 -12.42
C ILE A 68 11.23 2.47 -12.99
N LYS A 69 11.88 3.47 -12.38
CA LYS A 69 11.86 4.86 -12.87
C LYS A 69 12.37 5.00 -14.30
N THR A 70 13.32 4.16 -14.71
CA THR A 70 13.89 4.19 -16.07
C THR A 70 13.08 3.39 -17.09
N MET A 71 12.07 2.63 -16.64
CA MET A 71 11.22 1.84 -17.52
C MET A 71 10.05 2.67 -18.09
N PRO A 72 9.58 2.35 -19.30
CA PRO A 72 8.37 2.98 -19.86
C PRO A 72 7.19 2.92 -18.88
N GLY A 73 6.58 4.07 -18.61
CA GLY A 73 5.47 4.22 -17.67
C GLY A 73 5.89 4.40 -16.21
N GLY A 74 7.14 4.13 -15.83
CA GLY A 74 7.64 4.37 -14.48
C GLY A 74 7.64 5.85 -14.09
N ASP A 75 7.80 6.74 -15.06
CA ASP A 75 7.72 8.20 -14.95
C ASP A 75 6.35 8.71 -14.47
N ALA A 76 5.28 7.94 -14.69
CA ALA A 76 3.94 8.29 -14.23
C ALA A 76 3.68 7.96 -12.74
N LEU A 77 4.62 7.33 -12.04
CA LEU A 77 4.51 6.97 -10.64
C LEU A 77 5.24 8.01 -9.76
N ASN A 78 4.55 8.51 -8.74
CA ASN A 78 5.19 9.29 -7.68
C ASN A 78 6.01 8.37 -6.74
N HIS A 79 6.70 8.95 -5.76
CA HIS A 79 7.54 8.18 -4.83
C HIS A 79 6.81 6.99 -4.18
N GLU A 80 5.60 7.20 -3.66
CA GLU A 80 4.81 6.15 -3.03
C GLU A 80 4.30 5.11 -4.02
N GLY A 81 3.93 5.54 -5.23
CA GLY A 81 3.54 4.63 -6.30
C GLY A 81 4.69 3.74 -6.75
N LEU A 82 5.91 4.27 -6.80
CA LEU A 82 7.13 3.50 -7.06
C LEU A 82 7.39 2.46 -5.95
N GLN A 83 7.18 2.82 -4.68
CA GLN A 83 7.33 1.89 -3.56
C GLN A 83 6.29 0.75 -3.63
N ALA A 84 5.03 1.09 -3.90
CA ALA A 84 3.96 0.10 -4.08
C ALA A 84 4.23 -0.81 -5.29
N MET A 85 4.70 -0.24 -6.40
CA MET A 85 5.10 -1.00 -7.58
C MET A 85 6.26 -1.94 -7.28
N ALA A 86 7.31 -1.47 -6.60
CA ALA A 86 8.42 -2.32 -6.19
C ALA A 86 7.95 -3.49 -5.32
N ALA A 87 7.09 -3.23 -4.33
CA ALA A 87 6.49 -4.28 -3.50
C ALA A 87 5.67 -5.30 -4.32
N TYR A 88 4.93 -4.83 -5.34
CA TYR A 88 4.18 -5.71 -6.23
C TYR A 88 5.09 -6.57 -7.11
N LEU A 89 6.13 -5.97 -7.71
CA LEU A 89 7.11 -6.69 -8.53
C LEU A 89 7.84 -7.78 -7.72
N ARG A 90 8.12 -7.51 -6.44
CA ARG A 90 8.62 -8.52 -5.50
C ARG A 90 7.66 -9.67 -5.33
N ALA A 91 6.39 -9.37 -5.02
CA ALA A 91 5.38 -10.39 -4.78
C ALA A 91 5.23 -11.31 -5.98
N ILE A 92 5.06 -10.77 -7.19
CA ILE A 92 4.89 -11.59 -8.39
C ILE A 92 6.15 -12.38 -8.75
N SER A 93 7.36 -11.82 -8.54
CA SER A 93 8.62 -12.56 -8.75
C SER A 93 8.82 -13.75 -7.79
N ARG A 94 8.08 -13.78 -6.69
CA ARG A 94 8.08 -14.86 -5.67
C ARG A 94 6.81 -15.71 -5.72
N GLU A 95 5.94 -15.44 -6.70
CA GLU A 95 4.61 -16.03 -6.85
C GLU A 95 3.69 -15.85 -5.63
N GLU A 96 3.97 -14.83 -4.83
CA GLU A 96 3.20 -14.50 -3.63
C GLU A 96 2.00 -13.63 -4.01
N PRO A 97 0.85 -13.80 -3.32
CA PRO A 97 -0.24 -12.86 -3.46
C PRO A 97 0.17 -11.45 -3.03
N TYR A 98 -0.33 -10.44 -3.74
CA TYR A 98 -0.20 -9.04 -3.40
C TYR A 98 -1.57 -8.44 -3.08
N ILE A 99 -1.65 -7.63 -2.04
CA ILE A 99 -2.86 -6.91 -1.61
C ILE A 99 -2.52 -5.43 -1.50
N ILE A 100 -3.39 -4.56 -2.01
CA ILE A 100 -3.26 -3.12 -1.89
C ILE A 100 -4.63 -2.49 -1.63
N TRP A 101 -4.70 -1.57 -0.67
CA TRP A 101 -5.84 -0.72 -0.37
C TRP A 101 -5.67 0.63 -1.07
N THR A 102 -6.60 0.98 -1.95
CA THR A 102 -6.48 2.13 -2.88
C THR A 102 -7.58 3.17 -2.71
N GLY A 103 -8.67 2.85 -2.00
CA GLY A 103 -9.78 3.78 -1.82
C GLY A 103 -10.56 3.56 -0.54
N GLN A 104 -11.17 4.62 -0.03
CA GLN A 104 -12.16 4.56 1.03
C GLN A 104 -13.27 5.59 0.78
N HIS A 105 -14.52 5.15 0.80
CA HIS A 105 -15.69 6.01 0.68
C HIS A 105 -16.83 5.47 1.53
N GLU A 106 -17.47 6.31 2.35
CA GLU A 106 -18.67 5.94 3.15
C GLU A 106 -18.54 4.62 3.94
N GLY A 107 -17.39 4.41 4.58
CA GLY A 107 -17.12 3.19 5.34
C GLY A 107 -16.87 1.94 4.49
N VAL A 108 -16.73 2.07 3.18
CA VAL A 108 -16.30 0.99 2.27
C VAL A 108 -14.82 1.16 1.97
N LEU A 109 -14.04 0.11 2.19
CA LEU A 109 -12.65 0.01 1.74
C LEU A 109 -12.61 -0.66 0.37
N GLU A 110 -11.76 -0.16 -0.51
CA GLU A 110 -11.56 -0.65 -1.87
C GLU A 110 -10.09 -0.86 -2.17
N GLY A 111 -9.79 -1.86 -2.99
CA GLY A 111 -8.42 -2.12 -3.37
C GLY A 111 -8.28 -3.17 -4.44
N GLU A 112 -7.06 -3.65 -4.60
CA GLU A 112 -6.71 -4.68 -5.57
C GLU A 112 -5.99 -5.86 -4.91
N ILE A 113 -6.10 -7.02 -5.55
CA ILE A 113 -5.34 -8.22 -5.25
C ILE A 113 -4.76 -8.80 -6.53
N SER A 114 -3.57 -9.37 -6.46
CA SER A 114 -2.98 -10.16 -7.55
C SER A 114 -2.35 -11.44 -6.98
N PRO A 115 -2.38 -12.56 -7.72
CA PRO A 115 -3.14 -12.74 -8.95
C PRO A 115 -4.66 -12.71 -8.67
N GLU A 116 -5.45 -12.53 -9.73
CA GLU A 116 -6.91 -12.49 -9.66
C GLU A 116 -7.53 -13.71 -8.97
N SER A 117 -6.90 -14.88 -9.12
CA SER A 117 -7.30 -16.16 -8.55
C SER A 117 -6.99 -16.32 -7.06
N ALA A 118 -6.30 -15.38 -6.43
CA ALA A 118 -5.99 -15.45 -5.01
C ALA A 118 -7.26 -15.31 -4.15
N ILE A 119 -7.38 -16.15 -3.13
CA ILE A 119 -8.47 -16.08 -2.15
C ILE A 119 -8.18 -14.96 -1.17
N LEU A 120 -9.11 -14.00 -1.03
CA LEU A 120 -9.00 -12.88 -0.09
C LEU A 120 -9.95 -13.05 1.09
N LYS A 121 -9.43 -12.86 2.30
CA LYS A 121 -10.21 -12.80 3.55
C LYS A 121 -9.93 -11.49 4.26
N ALA A 122 -10.95 -10.93 4.91
CA ALA A 122 -10.83 -9.72 5.72
C ALA A 122 -11.31 -10.00 7.13
N THR A 123 -10.61 -9.43 8.12
CA THR A 123 -11.01 -9.48 9.52
C THR A 123 -10.79 -8.13 10.18
N ALA A 124 -11.60 -7.81 11.18
CA ALA A 124 -11.35 -6.68 12.08
C ALA A 124 -11.77 -7.05 13.49
N LYS A 125 -10.93 -6.72 14.49
CA LYS A 125 -11.19 -7.06 15.91
C LYS A 125 -11.61 -8.53 16.12
N ARG A 126 -10.95 -9.46 15.41
CA ARG A 126 -11.21 -10.92 15.40
C ARG A 126 -12.57 -11.35 14.80
N GLN A 127 -13.30 -10.43 14.17
CA GLN A 127 -14.52 -10.73 13.43
C GLN A 127 -14.22 -10.80 11.94
N SER A 128 -14.78 -11.79 11.25
CA SER A 128 -14.69 -11.89 9.79
C SER A 128 -15.55 -10.82 9.13
N LEU A 129 -14.98 -10.12 8.16
CA LEU A 129 -15.69 -9.16 7.32
C LEU A 129 -15.99 -9.80 5.96
N LYS A 130 -17.15 -9.48 5.39
CA LYS A 130 -17.51 -9.91 4.04
C LYS A 130 -16.62 -9.18 3.02
N VAL A 131 -15.94 -9.95 2.17
CA VAL A 131 -15.17 -9.45 1.03
C VAL A 131 -15.98 -9.62 -0.23
N GLU A 132 -16.12 -8.56 -1.01
CA GLU A 132 -16.79 -8.57 -2.31
C GLU A 132 -15.77 -8.41 -3.44
N ARG A 133 -16.03 -9.08 -4.58
CA ARG A 133 -15.16 -9.12 -5.76
C ARG A 133 -15.93 -8.59 -6.98
N PRO A 134 -16.07 -7.26 -7.15
CA PRO A 134 -16.94 -6.71 -8.18
C PRO A 134 -16.49 -7.05 -9.61
N ALA A 135 -15.18 -7.11 -9.87
CA ALA A 135 -14.61 -7.57 -11.13
C ALA A 135 -13.09 -7.74 -11.03
N GLY A 136 -12.55 -8.73 -11.73
CA GLY A 136 -11.11 -8.92 -11.91
C GLY A 136 -10.33 -8.89 -10.59
N THR A 137 -9.33 -8.01 -10.53
CA THR A 137 -8.43 -7.86 -9.37
C THR A 137 -9.03 -7.04 -8.23
N ARG A 138 -10.19 -6.38 -8.42
CA ARG A 138 -10.77 -5.46 -7.44
C ARG A 138 -11.45 -6.16 -6.28
N TRP A 139 -11.31 -5.60 -5.08
CA TRP A 139 -12.03 -6.05 -3.89
C TRP A 139 -12.67 -4.89 -3.15
N ARG A 140 -13.72 -5.19 -2.39
CA ARG A 140 -14.43 -4.26 -1.50
C ARG A 140 -14.72 -4.90 -0.15
N VAL A 141 -14.66 -4.10 0.90
CA VAL A 141 -15.08 -4.49 2.26
C VAL A 141 -15.85 -3.33 2.89
N ARG A 142 -17.12 -3.56 3.24
CA ARG A 142 -17.90 -2.59 4.02
C ARG A 142 -17.59 -2.75 5.50
N LEU A 143 -17.19 -1.66 6.14
CA LEU A 143 -16.87 -1.62 7.56
C LEU A 143 -18.14 -1.43 8.40
N PRO A 144 -18.31 -2.21 9.49
CA PRO A 144 -19.27 -1.89 10.53
C PRO A 144 -18.98 -0.50 11.14
N ALA A 145 -20.01 0.20 11.64
CA ALA A 145 -19.91 1.59 12.11
C ALA A 145 -18.80 1.86 13.16
N GLN A 146 -18.39 0.85 13.93
CA GLN A 146 -17.37 0.97 14.99
C GLN A 146 -15.99 0.41 14.59
N VAL A 147 -15.83 -0.04 13.35
CA VAL A 147 -14.57 -0.57 12.81
C VAL A 147 -13.86 0.52 12.03
N LYS A 148 -12.62 0.82 12.42
CA LYS A 148 -11.76 1.76 11.70
C LYS A 148 -10.92 1.00 10.66
N PRO A 149 -10.45 1.65 9.58
CA PRO A 149 -9.53 1.01 8.63
C PRO A 149 -8.30 0.40 9.32
N ALA A 150 -7.76 1.08 10.34
CA ALA A 150 -6.62 0.59 11.12
C ALA A 150 -6.86 -0.75 11.84
N ASP A 151 -8.13 -1.10 12.10
CA ASP A 151 -8.50 -2.38 12.73
C ASP A 151 -8.54 -3.54 11.73
N VAL A 152 -8.46 -3.25 10.43
CA VAL A 152 -8.65 -4.21 9.36
C VAL A 152 -7.35 -4.92 9.01
N GLU A 153 -7.49 -6.21 8.85
CA GLU A 153 -6.47 -7.11 8.35
C GLU A 153 -7.00 -7.94 7.18
N LEU A 154 -6.22 -7.96 6.12
CA LEU A 154 -6.46 -8.71 4.91
C LEU A 154 -5.46 -9.87 4.84
N THR A 155 -5.94 -11.05 4.45
CA THR A 155 -5.12 -12.21 4.13
C THR A 155 -5.45 -12.66 2.72
N ALA A 156 -4.43 -12.79 1.89
CA ALA A 156 -4.52 -13.38 0.57
C ALA A 156 -3.80 -14.73 0.52
N GLN A 157 -4.34 -15.68 -0.23
CA GLN A 157 -3.76 -17.00 -0.40
C GLN A 157 -3.82 -17.45 -1.87
N ARG A 158 -2.71 -18.03 -2.36
CA ARG A 158 -2.60 -18.69 -3.66
C ARG A 158 -1.82 -19.99 -3.47
N GLY A 159 -2.50 -21.13 -3.62
CA GLY A 159 -1.90 -22.43 -3.29
C GLY A 159 -1.38 -22.46 -1.86
N THR A 160 -0.08 -22.73 -1.69
CA THR A 160 0.61 -22.73 -0.39
C THR A 160 1.14 -21.36 0.04
N LYS A 161 1.17 -20.37 -0.87
CA LYS A 161 1.67 -19.02 -0.60
C LYS A 161 0.57 -18.18 0.06
N ARG A 162 0.96 -17.41 1.08
CA ARG A 162 0.06 -16.57 1.86
C ARG A 162 0.71 -15.23 2.16
N THR A 163 -0.07 -14.17 2.01
CA THR A 163 0.33 -12.79 2.32
C THR A 163 -0.68 -12.17 3.28
N ARG A 164 -0.18 -11.37 4.22
CA ARG A 164 -0.99 -10.64 5.21
C ARG A 164 -0.73 -9.15 5.07
N LEU A 165 -1.80 -8.37 5.06
CA LEU A 165 -1.76 -6.91 5.08
C LEU A 165 -2.58 -6.42 6.27
N ARG A 166 -1.92 -5.69 7.18
CA ARG A 166 -2.58 -5.00 8.29
C ARG A 166 -2.60 -3.53 7.95
N LEU A 167 -3.78 -2.95 7.78
CA LEU A 167 -3.87 -1.59 7.21
C LEU A 167 -3.22 -0.55 8.12
N LYS A 168 -3.24 -0.75 9.44
CA LYS A 168 -2.50 0.13 10.36
C LYS A 168 -0.98 0.17 10.13
N ASP A 169 -0.41 -0.84 9.49
CA ASP A 169 1.04 -0.96 9.30
C ASP A 169 1.46 -0.47 7.89
N SER A 170 0.63 -0.68 6.86
CA SER A 170 0.88 -0.26 5.47
C SER A 170 -0.41 -0.30 4.63
N PRO A 171 -0.55 0.51 3.56
CA PRO A 171 -1.65 0.37 2.61
C PRO A 171 -1.46 -0.78 1.60
N TYR A 172 -0.29 -1.43 1.54
CA TYR A 172 -0.06 -2.60 0.68
C TYR A 172 0.83 -3.65 1.33
N SER A 173 0.69 -4.88 0.90
CA SER A 173 1.50 -5.99 1.39
C SER A 173 2.91 -5.95 0.80
N HIS A 174 3.89 -6.37 1.61
CA HIS A 174 5.24 -6.66 1.14
C HIS A 174 5.42 -8.17 1.04
N ALA A 175 6.16 -8.62 0.04
CA ALA A 175 6.53 -10.02 -0.08
C ALA A 175 7.33 -10.47 1.17
N GLY A 176 7.16 -11.73 1.58
CA GLY A 176 7.93 -12.32 2.68
C GLY A 176 9.43 -12.24 2.36
N LYS A 177 10.29 -12.11 3.37
CA LYS A 177 11.75 -12.13 3.17
C LYS A 177 12.25 -13.50 2.76
#